data_AF-A0A7C0Y255-F1
#
_entry.id   AF-A0A7C0Y255-F1
#
_cell.length_a   1.000
_cell.length_b   1.000
_cell.length_c   1.000
_cell.angle_alpha   90.00
_cell.angle_beta   90.00
_cell.angle_gamma   90.00
#
_symmetry.space_group_name_H-M   'P 1'
#
loop_
_entity.id
_entity.type
_entity.pdbx_description
1 polymer ?
#
loop_
_entity_poly.entity_id
_entity_poly.type
_entity_poly.pdbx_seq_one_letter_code
_entity_poly.pdbx_strand_id
1 'polypeptide(L)'
;MKLEGIRPSNFGGVPLLIAILAFVFMIGGIELFSWWMWIIGWVLIFASWGISAEIKNDTLILRYVFGLLPIKLKAEDIEEILVLNRLEKGVLLRYFPGIGAAYMGVLIYALYRYLTFPDNLLPGYYAGALGLIIISSSMLISLAIPIGKTHHKLLTAVVVFIASAFLLWLKVRAVELIPMVVVLVMITLWTVYDIDTQDYIVLKTRKGRYLLTSNAPRDKVEKAIKAIMEVLSDD
;
A
#
# COMPACT_ATOMS: atom_id res chain seq x y z
N MET A 1 7.20 -14.17 -21.77
CA MET A 1 6.96 -15.05 -20.62
C MET A 1 6.22 -14.29 -19.52
N LYS A 2 5.09 -14.81 -19.01
CA LYS A 2 4.39 -14.21 -17.85
C LYS A 2 5.10 -14.62 -16.56
N LEU A 3 5.32 -13.67 -15.64
CA LEU A 3 5.92 -13.95 -14.35
C LEU A 3 4.82 -14.41 -13.39
N GLU A 4 4.71 -15.73 -13.20
CA GLU A 4 3.69 -16.30 -12.32
C GLU A 4 3.87 -15.85 -10.88
N GLY A 5 2.78 -15.35 -10.27
CA GLY A 5 2.77 -14.95 -8.87
C GLY A 5 3.57 -13.69 -8.55
N ILE A 6 4.01 -12.92 -9.55
CA ILE A 6 4.65 -11.61 -9.37
C ILE A 6 3.69 -10.49 -9.77
N ARG A 7 3.53 -9.52 -8.87
CA ARG A 7 2.66 -8.36 -9.06
C ARG A 7 3.42 -7.06 -8.82
N PRO A 8 3.19 -6.03 -9.64
CA PRO A 8 3.70 -4.70 -9.35
C PRO A 8 2.96 -4.03 -8.18
N SER A 9 3.66 -3.29 -7.33
CA SER A 9 3.07 -2.43 -6.30
C SER A 9 3.02 -0.96 -6.72
N ASN A 10 2.21 -0.18 -6.00
CA ASN A 10 1.94 1.24 -6.25
C ASN A 10 2.96 2.21 -5.61
N PHE A 11 4.16 1.75 -5.29
CA PHE A 11 5.11 2.47 -4.43
C PHE A 11 5.93 3.54 -5.16
N GLY A 12 5.89 3.57 -6.49
CA GLY A 12 6.65 4.51 -7.30
C GLY A 12 5.98 4.82 -8.64
N GLY A 13 6.42 5.92 -9.27
CA GLY A 13 5.98 6.35 -10.59
C GLY A 13 4.51 6.74 -10.68
N VAL A 14 3.90 6.53 -11.86
CA VAL A 14 2.49 6.82 -12.14
C VAL A 14 1.53 6.12 -11.15
N PRO A 15 1.72 4.85 -10.78
CA PRO A 15 0.87 4.18 -9.77
C PRO A 15 0.82 4.91 -8.42
N LEU A 16 1.94 5.48 -7.98
CA LEU A 16 1.98 6.27 -6.74
C LEU A 16 1.15 7.55 -6.87
N LEU A 17 1.22 8.23 -8.03
CA LEU A 17 0.40 9.42 -8.28
C LEU A 17 -1.10 9.09 -8.25
N ILE A 18 -1.49 7.93 -8.78
CA ILE A 18 -2.88 7.45 -8.71
C ILE A 18 -3.29 7.21 -7.25
N ALA A 19 -2.42 6.62 -6.43
CA ALA A 19 -2.68 6.40 -5.01
C ALA A 19 -2.79 7.73 -4.23
N ILE A 20 -1.93 8.71 -4.52
CA ILE A 20 -2.02 10.05 -3.91
C ILE A 20 -3.33 10.73 -4.30
N LEU A 21 -3.71 10.68 -5.58
CA LEU A 21 -4.98 11.22 -6.06
C LEU A 21 -6.17 10.55 -5.36
N ALA A 22 -6.10 9.24 -5.13
CA ALA A 22 -7.10 8.50 -4.37
C ALA A 22 -7.27 9.06 -2.95
N PHE A 23 -6.18 9.35 -2.25
CA PHE A 23 -6.23 9.98 -0.94
C PHE A 23 -6.83 11.38 -0.98
N VAL A 24 -6.54 12.17 -2.01
CA VAL A 24 -7.17 13.49 -2.21
C VAL A 24 -8.69 13.34 -2.35
N PHE A 25 -9.17 12.35 -3.10
CA PHE A 25 -10.61 12.07 -3.22
C PHE A 25 -11.22 11.61 -1.89
N MET A 26 -10.54 10.75 -1.13
CA MET A 26 -11.03 10.31 0.19
C MET A 26 -11.12 11.49 1.18
N ILE A 27 -10.11 12.36 1.22
CA ILE A 27 -10.11 13.59 2.01
C ILE A 27 -11.23 14.53 1.55
N GLY A 28 -11.37 14.76 0.25
CA GLY A 28 -12.45 15.58 -0.30
C GLY A 28 -13.83 15.02 0.01
N GLY A 29 -13.98 13.69 0.08
CA GLY A 29 -15.21 13.03 0.52
C GLY A 29 -15.55 13.32 1.99
N ILE A 30 -14.54 13.51 2.85
CA ILE A 30 -14.74 13.96 4.22
C ILE A 30 -15.17 15.43 4.25
N GLU A 31 -14.45 16.33 3.57
CA GLU A 31 -14.74 17.77 3.64
C GLU A 31 -16.03 18.20 2.97
N LEU A 32 -16.33 17.60 1.82
CA LEU A 32 -17.53 17.91 1.04
C LEU A 32 -18.70 17.00 1.40
N PHE A 33 -18.54 16.17 2.45
CA PHE A 33 -19.56 15.22 2.91
C PHE A 33 -20.08 14.33 1.77
N SER A 34 -19.20 13.96 0.82
CA SER A 34 -19.54 13.33 -0.45
C SER A 34 -19.11 11.86 -0.49
N TRP A 35 -20.11 10.97 -0.45
CA TRP A 35 -19.91 9.52 -0.54
C TRP A 35 -19.35 9.07 -1.91
N TRP A 36 -19.67 9.79 -2.99
CA TRP A 36 -19.13 9.49 -4.32
C TRP A 36 -17.62 9.68 -4.40
N MET A 37 -17.09 10.72 -3.75
CA MET A 37 -15.64 10.95 -3.70
C MET A 37 -14.93 9.85 -2.90
N TRP A 38 -15.57 9.35 -1.84
CA TRP A 38 -15.10 8.17 -1.11
C TRP A 38 -15.03 6.92 -1.98
N ILE A 39 -16.09 6.63 -2.76
CA ILE A 39 -16.13 5.49 -3.68
C ILE A 39 -15.03 5.62 -4.75
N ILE A 40 -14.91 6.80 -5.36
CA ILE A 40 -13.87 7.07 -6.37
C ILE A 40 -12.47 6.87 -5.78
N GLY A 41 -12.25 7.36 -4.56
CA GLY A 41 -11.00 7.13 -3.83
C GLY A 41 -10.68 5.65 -3.70
N TRP A 42 -11.64 4.82 -3.27
CA TRP A 42 -11.43 3.37 -3.19
C TRP A 42 -11.12 2.73 -4.55
N VAL A 43 -11.86 3.09 -5.60
CA VAL A 43 -11.62 2.60 -6.96
C VAL A 43 -10.21 2.94 -7.43
N LEU A 44 -9.74 4.16 -7.16
CA LEU A 44 -8.39 4.61 -7.51
C LEU A 44 -7.30 3.88 -6.70
N ILE A 45 -7.52 3.60 -5.42
CA ILE A 45 -6.60 2.75 -4.63
C ILE A 45 -6.44 1.38 -5.29
N PHE A 46 -7.54 0.70 -5.62
CA PHE A 46 -7.47 -0.60 -6.28
C PHE A 46 -6.86 -0.52 -7.68
N ALA A 47 -7.15 0.54 -8.44
CA ALA A 47 -6.55 0.77 -9.75
C ALA A 47 -5.03 1.01 -9.67
N SER A 48 -4.54 1.58 -8.58
CA SER A 48 -3.11 1.81 -8.37
C SER A 48 -2.32 0.50 -8.21
N TRP A 49 -2.97 -0.58 -7.77
CA TRP A 49 -2.33 -1.87 -7.59
C TRP A 49 -2.07 -2.57 -8.93
N GLY A 50 -0.89 -3.18 -9.06
CA GLY A 50 -0.52 -3.94 -10.24
C GLY A 50 -1.13 -5.34 -10.23
N ILE A 51 -1.49 -5.85 -11.40
CA ILE A 51 -2.15 -7.16 -11.54
C ILE A 51 -1.20 -8.24 -12.03
N SER A 52 -0.26 -7.88 -12.91
CA SER A 52 0.72 -8.84 -13.45
C SER A 52 1.98 -8.16 -13.95
N ALA A 53 3.05 -8.96 -14.01
CA ALA A 53 4.29 -8.63 -14.70
C ALA A 53 4.56 -9.66 -15.80
N GLU A 54 5.02 -9.21 -16.96
CA GLU A 54 5.30 -10.03 -18.15
C GLU A 54 6.62 -9.59 -18.79
N ILE A 55 7.44 -10.54 -19.24
CA ILE A 55 8.64 -10.26 -20.05
C ILE A 55 8.29 -10.51 -21.52
N LYS A 56 8.56 -9.57 -22.41
CA LYS A 56 8.38 -9.73 -23.86
C LYS A 56 9.46 -8.94 -24.60
N ASN A 57 10.25 -9.61 -25.45
CA ASN A 57 11.30 -9.02 -26.27
C ASN A 57 12.19 -8.06 -25.45
N ASP A 58 12.86 -8.61 -24.45
CA ASP A 58 13.80 -7.91 -23.55
C ASP A 58 13.23 -6.71 -22.79
N THR A 59 11.90 -6.69 -22.69
CA THR A 59 11.15 -5.65 -22.00
C THR A 59 10.32 -6.28 -20.90
N LEU A 60 10.49 -5.79 -19.67
CA LEU A 60 9.61 -6.08 -18.55
C LEU A 60 8.39 -5.14 -18.60
N ILE A 61 7.21 -5.72 -18.76
CA ILE A 61 5.91 -5.05 -18.85
C ILE A 61 5.18 -5.24 -17.52
N LEU A 62 4.98 -4.13 -16.81
CA LEU A 62 4.21 -4.08 -15.57
C LEU A 62 2.80 -3.59 -15.88
N ARG A 63 1.78 -4.35 -15.49
CA ARG A 63 0.37 -4.01 -15.78
C ARG A 63 -0.32 -3.45 -14.54
N TYR A 64 -0.76 -2.20 -14.65
CA TYR A 64 -1.51 -1.44 -13.63
C TYR A 64 -2.91 -1.07 -14.13
N VAL A 65 -3.73 -0.42 -13.30
CA VAL A 65 -5.07 0.10 -13.66
C VAL A 65 -5.94 -1.00 -14.26
N PHE A 66 -6.18 -2.07 -13.49
CA PHE A 66 -6.95 -3.22 -13.96
C PHE A 66 -6.38 -3.91 -15.22
N GLY A 67 -5.08 -3.73 -15.49
CA GLY A 67 -4.39 -4.30 -16.64
C GLY A 67 -4.36 -3.40 -17.87
N LEU A 68 -5.00 -2.23 -17.80
CA LEU A 68 -5.14 -1.27 -18.90
C LEU A 68 -3.89 -0.40 -19.10
N LEU A 69 -3.08 -0.22 -18.06
CA LEU A 69 -1.87 0.60 -18.13
C LEU A 69 -0.61 -0.28 -18.13
N PRO A 70 -0.01 -0.55 -19.31
CA PRO A 70 1.28 -1.22 -19.39
C PRO A 70 2.44 -0.22 -19.23
N ILE A 71 3.23 -0.40 -18.18
CA ILE A 71 4.52 0.28 -18.02
C ILE A 71 5.61 -0.65 -18.55
N LYS A 72 6.30 -0.21 -19.60
CA LYS A 72 7.38 -0.96 -20.26
C LYS A 72 8.74 -0.50 -19.72
N LEU A 73 9.52 -1.42 -19.19
CA LEU A 73 10.88 -1.23 -18.73
C LEU A 73 11.81 -2.07 -19.60
N LYS A 74 12.70 -1.42 -20.35
CA LYS A 74 13.74 -2.15 -21.11
C LYS A 74 14.79 -2.72 -20.16
N ALA A 75 15.39 -3.85 -20.50
CA ALA A 75 16.50 -4.41 -19.74
C ALA A 75 17.63 -3.38 -19.54
N GLU A 76 18.05 -2.70 -20.60
CA GLU A 76 19.07 -1.64 -20.58
C GLU A 76 18.79 -0.50 -19.56
N ASP A 77 17.52 -0.28 -19.20
CA ASP A 77 17.12 0.77 -18.26
C ASP A 77 17.19 0.32 -16.79
N ILE A 78 17.31 -0.99 -16.53
CA ILE A 78 17.34 -1.58 -15.18
C ILE A 78 18.79 -1.65 -14.70
N GLU A 79 19.11 -0.87 -13.68
CA GLU A 79 20.46 -0.77 -13.12
C GLU A 79 20.72 -1.82 -12.04
N GLU A 80 19.71 -2.14 -11.24
CA GLU A 80 19.88 -2.95 -10.03
C GLU A 80 18.59 -3.69 -9.65
N ILE A 81 18.75 -4.93 -9.19
CA ILE A 81 17.67 -5.76 -8.65
C ILE A 81 18.02 -6.11 -7.20
N LEU A 82 17.19 -5.66 -6.26
CA LEU A 82 17.36 -5.91 -4.83
C LEU A 82 16.19 -6.73 -4.29
N VAL A 83 16.48 -7.90 -3.72
CA VAL A 83 15.47 -8.73 -3.05
C VAL A 83 15.49 -8.42 -1.56
N LEU A 84 14.48 -7.69 -1.08
CA LEU A 84 14.47 -7.20 0.30
C LEU A 84 14.23 -8.32 1.32
N ASN A 85 13.61 -9.43 0.95
CA ASN A 85 13.37 -10.54 1.89
C ASN A 85 14.66 -11.28 2.29
N ARG A 86 15.76 -11.07 1.55
CA ARG A 86 17.10 -11.59 1.90
C ARG A 86 17.90 -10.62 2.79
N LEU A 87 17.42 -9.41 2.97
CA LEU A 87 17.95 -8.41 3.90
C LEU A 87 17.01 -8.38 5.09
N GLU A 88 17.30 -9.12 6.17
CA GLU A 88 16.52 -9.17 7.45
C GLU A 88 16.30 -7.80 8.13
N LYS A 89 16.72 -6.70 7.50
CA LYS A 89 16.57 -5.29 7.92
C LYS A 89 15.95 -4.39 6.83
N GLY A 90 15.36 -4.96 5.79
CA GLY A 90 14.73 -4.23 4.68
C GLY A 90 13.54 -3.41 5.16
N VAL A 91 13.71 -2.09 5.23
CA VAL A 91 12.65 -1.13 5.56
C VAL A 91 12.16 -0.50 4.26
N LEU A 92 10.88 -0.71 3.90
CA LEU A 92 10.32 -0.24 2.64
C LEU A 92 10.41 1.29 2.50
N LEU A 93 10.27 2.04 3.60
CA LEU A 93 10.42 3.51 3.60
C LEU A 93 11.80 3.99 3.14
N ARG A 94 12.86 3.20 3.32
CA ARG A 94 14.21 3.59 2.83
C ARG A 94 14.28 3.62 1.31
N TYR A 95 13.53 2.75 0.66
CA TYR A 95 13.51 2.62 -0.79
C TYR A 95 12.44 3.52 -1.42
N PHE A 96 11.31 3.71 -0.73
CA PHE A 96 10.15 4.44 -1.21
C PHE A 96 9.65 5.44 -0.14
N PRO A 97 10.35 6.57 0.07
CA PRO A 97 9.92 7.58 1.04
C PRO A 97 8.63 8.28 0.63
N GLY A 98 8.34 8.37 -0.68
CA GLY A 98 7.16 9.06 -1.21
C GLY A 98 5.82 8.47 -0.75
N ILE A 99 5.70 7.14 -0.73
CA ILE A 99 4.48 6.49 -0.22
C ILE A 99 4.33 6.72 1.30
N GLY A 100 5.45 6.74 2.03
CA GLY A 100 5.46 7.10 3.45
C GLY A 100 4.98 8.53 3.71
N ALA A 101 5.49 9.49 2.93
CA ALA A 101 5.04 10.89 3.01
C ALA A 101 3.55 11.04 2.71
N ALA A 102 3.02 10.29 1.73
CA ALA A 102 1.60 10.30 1.40
C ALA A 102 0.75 9.81 2.59
N TYR A 103 1.06 8.64 3.15
CA TYR A 103 0.33 8.12 4.33
C TYR A 103 0.50 9.01 5.57
N MET A 104 1.68 9.60 5.77
CA MET A 104 1.90 10.54 6.87
C MET A 104 1.04 11.81 6.73
N GLY A 105 0.96 12.36 5.51
CA GLY A 105 0.10 13.51 5.23
C GLY A 105 -1.37 13.21 5.50
N VAL A 106 -1.86 12.05 5.06
CA VAL A 106 -3.24 11.59 5.34
C VAL A 106 -3.47 11.40 6.83
N LEU A 107 -2.51 10.80 7.55
CA LEU A 107 -2.64 10.58 8.99
C LEU A 107 -2.72 11.90 9.76
N ILE A 108 -1.82 12.85 9.47
CA ILE A 108 -1.83 14.19 10.10
C ILE A 108 -3.17 14.88 9.84
N TYR A 109 -3.62 14.85 8.58
CA TYR A 109 -4.89 15.45 8.18
C TYR A 109 -6.07 14.82 8.92
N ALA A 110 -6.16 13.49 8.91
CA ALA A 110 -7.26 12.77 9.52
C ALA A 110 -7.31 12.97 11.04
N LEU A 111 -6.15 13.03 11.71
CA LEU A 111 -6.06 13.35 13.14
C LEU A 111 -6.53 14.79 13.41
N TYR A 112 -6.03 15.77 12.67
CA TYR A 112 -6.46 17.16 12.81
C TYR A 112 -7.98 17.29 12.61
N ARG A 113 -8.51 16.66 11.57
CA ARG A 113 -9.92 16.76 11.23
C ARG A 113 -10.81 16.05 12.25
N TYR A 114 -10.39 14.88 12.72
CA TYR A 114 -11.09 14.14 13.77
C TYR A 114 -11.22 14.94 15.07
N LEU A 115 -10.15 15.63 15.47
CA LEU A 115 -10.15 16.47 16.67
C LEU A 115 -10.97 17.76 16.51
N THR A 116 -11.07 18.30 15.29
CA THR A 116 -11.82 19.53 15.00
C THR A 116 -13.28 19.30 14.60
N PHE A 117 -13.74 18.05 14.51
CA PHE A 117 -15.13 17.76 14.20
C PHE A 117 -16.09 18.21 15.31
N PRO A 118 -17.18 18.91 14.97
CA PRO A 118 -18.24 19.26 15.92
C PRO A 118 -18.95 18.02 16.44
N ASP A 119 -19.23 17.98 17.75
CA ASP A 119 -19.70 16.80 18.48
C ASP A 119 -21.01 16.18 17.95
N ASN A 120 -21.82 16.95 17.20
CA ASN A 120 -23.13 16.53 16.68
C ASN A 120 -23.12 16.02 15.23
N LEU A 121 -21.95 15.69 14.67
CA LEU A 121 -21.85 15.10 13.33
C LEU A 121 -22.46 13.70 13.26
N LEU A 122 -22.90 13.31 12.05
CA LEU A 122 -23.38 11.95 11.82
C LEU A 122 -22.25 10.93 12.09
N PRO A 123 -22.56 9.80 12.76
CA PRO A 123 -21.59 8.75 13.12
C PRO A 123 -20.68 8.31 11.94
N GLY A 124 -21.22 8.27 10.72
CA GLY A 124 -20.49 7.88 9.51
C GLY A 124 -19.28 8.77 9.18
N TYR A 125 -19.30 10.06 9.52
CA TYR A 125 -18.18 10.96 9.22
C TYR A 125 -17.01 10.75 10.18
N TYR A 126 -17.30 10.48 11.46
CA TYR A 126 -16.29 10.04 12.41
C TYR A 126 -15.67 8.70 12.00
N ALA A 127 -16.49 7.76 11.53
CA ALA A 127 -16.03 6.47 11.04
C ALA A 127 -15.10 6.61 9.82
N GLY A 128 -15.39 7.54 8.90
CA GLY A 128 -14.53 7.83 7.75
C GLY A 128 -13.14 8.33 8.14
N ALA A 129 -13.08 9.34 9.02
CA ALA A 129 -11.79 9.86 9.51
C ALA A 129 -11.01 8.80 10.32
N LEU A 130 -11.69 8.02 11.17
CA LEU A 130 -11.07 6.92 11.90
C LEU A 130 -10.55 5.82 10.98
N GLY A 131 -11.27 5.50 9.91
CA GLY A 131 -10.79 4.56 8.88
C GLY A 131 -9.48 5.02 8.26
N LEU A 132 -9.35 6.31 7.92
CA LEU A 132 -8.08 6.86 7.42
C LEU A 132 -6.96 6.83 8.47
N ILE A 133 -7.26 7.10 9.74
CA ILE A 133 -6.29 7.00 10.84
C ILE A 133 -5.77 5.57 10.96
N ILE A 134 -6.66 4.58 11.04
CA ILE A 134 -6.31 3.16 11.17
C ILE A 134 -5.47 2.71 9.97
N ILE A 135 -5.95 2.92 8.75
CA ILE A 135 -5.25 2.49 7.53
C ILE A 135 -3.88 3.15 7.42
N SER A 136 -3.80 4.47 7.63
CA SER A 136 -2.55 5.21 7.44
C SER A 136 -1.50 4.87 8.50
N SER A 137 -1.91 4.76 9.76
CA SER A 137 -1.00 4.37 10.84
C SER A 137 -0.49 2.94 10.65
N SER A 138 -1.37 1.98 10.36
CA SER A 138 -0.98 0.59 10.12
C SER A 138 -0.08 0.43 8.88
N MET A 139 -0.33 1.18 7.81
CA MET A 139 0.57 1.21 6.65
C MET A 139 1.93 1.79 7.01
N LEU A 140 1.99 2.95 7.67
CA LEU A 140 3.26 3.55 8.09
C LEU A 140 4.09 2.60 8.96
N ILE A 141 3.45 1.94 9.92
CA ILE A 141 4.10 0.93 10.78
C ILE A 141 4.64 -0.23 9.93
N SER A 142 3.83 -0.75 9.02
CA SER A 142 4.22 -1.87 8.15
C SER A 142 5.39 -1.53 7.23
N LEU A 143 5.48 -0.27 6.80
CA LEU A 143 6.55 0.26 5.95
C LEU A 143 7.81 0.62 6.74
N ALA A 144 7.68 1.02 8.01
CA ALA A 144 8.78 1.45 8.88
C ALA A 144 9.45 0.29 9.63
N ILE A 145 8.68 -0.72 10.03
CA ILE A 145 9.21 -1.91 10.70
C ILE A 145 9.81 -2.86 9.64
N PRO A 146 11.03 -3.38 9.87
CA PRO A 146 11.66 -4.35 8.98
C PRO A 146 10.77 -5.56 8.66
N ILE A 147 10.91 -6.09 7.45
CA ILE A 147 10.28 -7.33 7.00
C ILE A 147 10.71 -8.50 7.91
N GLY A 148 9.77 -9.39 8.25
CA GLY A 148 10.02 -10.56 9.13
C GLY A 148 9.75 -10.31 10.61
N LYS A 149 9.39 -9.07 11.00
CA LYS A 149 8.91 -8.75 12.35
C LYS A 149 7.38 -8.74 12.44
N THR A 150 6.71 -9.74 11.85
CA THR A 150 5.24 -9.84 11.75
C THR A 150 4.57 -9.61 13.10
N HIS A 151 5.08 -10.25 14.15
CA HIS A 151 4.53 -10.14 15.51
C HIS A 151 4.50 -8.69 16.00
N HIS A 152 5.56 -7.91 15.76
CA HIS A 152 5.61 -6.51 16.18
C HIS A 152 4.65 -5.64 15.37
N LYS A 153 4.54 -5.88 14.07
CA LYS A 153 3.61 -5.16 13.18
C LYS A 153 2.15 -5.43 13.57
N LEU A 154 1.80 -6.70 13.80
CA LEU A 154 0.47 -7.12 14.24
C LEU A 154 0.12 -6.56 15.62
N LEU A 155 1.03 -6.66 16.60
CA LEU A 155 0.80 -6.13 17.94
C LEU A 155 0.56 -4.61 17.90
N THR A 156 1.37 -3.88 17.12
CA THR A 156 1.18 -2.43 16.98
C THR A 156 -0.14 -2.09 16.27
N ALA A 157 -0.55 -2.86 15.25
CA ALA A 157 -1.84 -2.68 14.59
C ALA A 157 -3.02 -2.91 15.55
N VAL A 158 -2.91 -3.89 16.46
CA VAL A 158 -3.91 -4.11 17.52
C VAL A 158 -3.95 -2.94 18.50
N VAL A 159 -2.79 -2.38 18.89
CA VAL A 159 -2.74 -1.20 19.77
C VAL A 159 -3.39 0.03 19.10
N VAL A 160 -3.09 0.26 17.82
CA VAL A 160 -3.74 1.31 17.01
C VAL A 160 -5.25 1.13 17.04
N PHE A 161 -5.73 -0.11 16.87
CA PHE A 161 -7.16 -0.40 16.91
C PHE A 161 -7.79 -0.06 18.27
N ILE A 162 -7.19 -0.50 19.38
CA ILE A 162 -7.70 -0.20 20.72
C ILE A 162 -7.79 1.32 20.93
N ALA A 163 -6.76 2.06 20.50
CA ALA A 163 -6.76 3.52 20.55
C ALA A 163 -7.88 4.12 19.69
N SER A 164 -8.09 3.65 18.46
CA SER A 164 -9.16 4.13 17.57
C SER A 164 -10.56 3.82 18.10
N ALA A 165 -10.77 2.64 18.68
CA ALA A 165 -12.03 2.27 19.32
C ALA A 165 -12.33 3.15 20.54
N PHE A 166 -11.29 3.45 21.35
CA PHE A 166 -11.40 4.38 22.47
C PHE A 166 -11.73 5.80 22.02
N LEU A 167 -11.09 6.29 20.95
CA LEU A 167 -11.41 7.60 20.36
C LEU A 167 -12.88 7.66 19.91
N LEU A 168 -13.35 6.63 19.20
CA LEU A 168 -14.74 6.56 18.74
C LEU A 168 -15.74 6.57 19.91
N TRP A 169 -15.44 5.85 20.99
CA TRP A 169 -16.24 5.88 22.22
C TRP A 169 -16.36 7.31 22.77
N LEU A 170 -15.25 8.04 22.85
CA LEU A 170 -15.23 9.39 23.42
C LEU A 170 -16.15 10.36 22.68
N LYS A 171 -16.22 10.29 21.34
CA LYS A 171 -17.00 11.24 20.51
C LYS A 171 -18.45 10.82 20.30
N VAL A 172 -18.69 9.56 19.94
CA VAL A 172 -20.02 9.17 19.42
C VAL A 172 -20.83 8.40 20.47
N ARG A 173 -20.18 7.76 21.45
CA ARG A 173 -20.79 6.78 22.39
C ARG A 173 -21.67 5.71 21.72
N ALA A 174 -21.59 5.59 20.39
CA ALA A 174 -22.44 4.72 19.59
C ALA A 174 -21.74 3.38 19.37
N VAL A 175 -22.17 2.41 20.17
CA VAL A 175 -21.78 1.00 20.08
C VAL A 175 -22.12 0.41 18.69
N GLU A 176 -23.09 0.99 17.99
CA GLU A 176 -23.56 0.57 16.65
C GLU A 176 -22.48 0.65 15.55
N LEU A 177 -21.44 1.47 15.74
CA LEU A 177 -20.33 1.56 14.78
C LEU A 177 -19.25 0.50 15.01
N ILE A 178 -19.28 -0.25 16.12
CA ILE A 178 -18.27 -1.26 16.45
C ILE A 178 -18.07 -2.29 15.34
N PRO A 179 -19.14 -2.85 14.71
CA PRO A 179 -18.96 -3.82 13.62
C PRO A 179 -18.14 -3.28 12.44
N MET A 180 -18.35 -2.01 12.08
CA MET A 180 -17.60 -1.37 10.99
C MET A 180 -16.11 -1.22 11.34
N VAL A 181 -15.81 -0.84 12.58
CA VAL A 181 -14.41 -0.75 13.04
C VAL A 181 -13.77 -2.14 13.04
N VAL A 182 -14.47 -3.18 13.48
CA VAL A 182 -13.98 -4.57 13.45
C VAL A 182 -13.65 -5.02 12.02
N VAL A 183 -14.52 -4.72 11.03
CA VAL A 183 -14.25 -5.05 9.63
C VAL A 183 -13.00 -4.33 9.11
N LEU A 184 -12.87 -3.03 9.38
CA LEU A 184 -11.67 -2.26 9.01
C LEU A 184 -10.40 -2.86 9.62
N VAL A 185 -10.49 -3.35 10.85
CA VAL A 185 -9.37 -3.99 11.56
C VAL A 185 -9.00 -5.31 10.95
N MET A 186 -9.98 -6.16 10.61
CA MET A 186 -9.70 -7.41 9.91
C MET A 186 -8.98 -7.16 8.59
N ILE A 187 -9.44 -6.18 7.79
CA ILE A 187 -8.80 -5.79 6.54
C ILE A 187 -7.37 -5.29 6.81
N THR A 188 -7.19 -4.48 7.83
CA THR A 188 -5.88 -3.91 8.19
C THR A 188 -4.90 -4.97 8.66
N LEU A 189 -5.32 -5.86 9.58
CA LEU A 189 -4.50 -6.97 10.06
C LEU A 189 -4.14 -7.92 8.92
N TRP A 190 -5.09 -8.22 8.04
CA TRP A 190 -4.82 -9.04 6.86
C TRP A 190 -3.82 -8.37 5.93
N THR A 191 -3.93 -7.06 5.71
CA THR A 191 -3.00 -6.29 4.88
C THR A 191 -1.60 -6.27 5.51
N VAL A 192 -1.49 -6.06 6.82
CA VAL A 192 -0.21 -6.10 7.55
C VAL A 192 0.44 -7.49 7.44
N TYR A 193 -0.37 -8.55 7.57
CA TYR A 193 0.09 -9.92 7.41
C TYR A 193 0.56 -10.21 5.98
N ASP A 194 -0.26 -9.87 4.98
CA ASP A 194 0.06 -10.08 3.55
C ASP A 194 1.35 -9.33 3.16
N ILE A 195 1.53 -8.10 3.65
CA ILE A 195 2.76 -7.33 3.49
C ILE A 195 3.96 -8.10 4.05
N ASP A 196 3.87 -8.70 5.24
CA ASP A 196 5.03 -9.37 5.82
C ASP A 196 5.32 -10.75 5.24
N THR A 197 4.35 -11.39 4.59
CA THR A 197 4.51 -12.69 3.93
C THR A 197 5.01 -12.61 2.49
N GLN A 198 4.96 -11.41 1.88
CA GLN A 198 5.35 -11.19 0.49
C GLN A 198 6.88 -11.09 0.32
N ASP A 199 7.38 -11.72 -0.73
CA ASP A 199 8.72 -11.43 -1.25
C ASP A 199 8.71 -10.09 -1.97
N TYR A 200 9.60 -9.17 -1.56
CA TYR A 200 9.74 -7.85 -2.17
C TYR A 200 10.98 -7.78 -3.06
N ILE A 201 10.78 -7.44 -4.33
CA ILE A 201 11.84 -7.21 -5.31
C ILE A 201 11.79 -5.75 -5.72
N VAL A 202 12.83 -5.00 -5.38
CA VAL A 202 13.03 -3.62 -5.82
C VAL A 202 13.80 -3.63 -7.12
N LEU A 203 13.21 -3.02 -8.14
CA LEU A 203 13.86 -2.74 -9.41
C LEU A 203 14.24 -1.26 -9.44
N LYS A 204 15.54 -1.00 -9.54
CA LYS A 204 16.06 0.35 -9.75
C LYS A 204 16.31 0.54 -11.24
N THR A 205 15.74 1.60 -11.79
CA THR A 205 15.93 1.99 -13.20
C THR A 205 16.46 3.41 -13.28
N ARG A 206 16.98 3.80 -14.45
CA ARG A 206 17.43 5.18 -14.73
C ARG A 206 16.36 6.24 -14.44
N LYS A 207 15.07 5.88 -14.54
CA LYS A 207 13.91 6.78 -14.40
C LYS A 207 13.27 6.73 -13.02
N GLY A 208 13.61 5.77 -12.17
CA GLY A 208 13.02 5.64 -10.84
C GLY A 208 13.12 4.24 -10.24
N ARG A 209 12.33 3.98 -9.20
CA ARG A 209 12.27 2.69 -8.52
C ARG A 209 10.88 2.09 -8.66
N TYR A 210 10.84 0.79 -8.90
CA TYR A 210 9.61 0.00 -8.96
C TYR A 210 9.69 -1.13 -7.94
N LEU A 211 8.56 -1.46 -7.32
CA LEU A 211 8.45 -2.55 -6.37
C LEU A 211 7.60 -3.64 -7.00
N LEU A 212 8.11 -4.86 -6.99
CA LEU A 212 7.36 -6.07 -7.30
C LEU A 212 7.19 -6.87 -6.01
N THR A 213 6.01 -7.47 -5.86
CA THR A 213 5.70 -8.39 -4.77
C THR A 213 5.42 -9.78 -5.32
N SER A 214 5.80 -10.79 -4.56
CA SER A 214 5.48 -12.17 -4.90
C SER A 214 4.99 -12.95 -3.69
N ASN A 215 3.91 -13.70 -3.92
CA ASN A 215 3.41 -14.75 -3.03
C ASN A 215 3.76 -16.14 -3.57
N ALA A 216 4.59 -16.23 -4.61
CA ALA A 216 5.00 -17.50 -5.20
C ALA A 216 6.02 -18.21 -4.31
N PRO A 217 6.10 -19.56 -4.35
CA PRO A 217 7.16 -20.27 -3.67
C PRO A 217 8.53 -19.82 -4.19
N ARG A 218 9.53 -19.88 -3.30
CA ARG A 218 10.85 -19.25 -3.43
C ARG A 218 11.59 -19.63 -4.71
N ASP A 219 11.41 -20.87 -5.18
CA ASP A 219 11.93 -21.39 -6.43
C ASP A 219 11.41 -20.61 -7.65
N LYS A 220 10.13 -20.23 -7.67
CA LYS A 220 9.53 -19.41 -8.73
C LYS A 220 10.04 -17.97 -8.69
N VAL A 221 10.24 -17.42 -7.50
CA VAL A 221 10.80 -16.07 -7.32
C VAL A 221 12.23 -16.01 -7.83
N GLU A 222 13.05 -17.00 -7.48
CA GLU A 222 14.43 -17.11 -7.96
C GLU A 222 14.49 -17.35 -9.48
N LYS A 223 13.60 -18.18 -10.02
CA LYS A 223 13.48 -18.37 -11.47
C LYS A 223 13.06 -17.09 -12.19
N ALA A 224 12.17 -16.31 -11.61
CA ALA A 224 11.77 -15.02 -12.17
C ALA A 224 12.89 -13.99 -12.11
N ILE A 225 13.63 -13.91 -11.01
CA ILE A 225 14.81 -13.03 -10.91
C ILE A 225 15.86 -13.46 -11.93
N LYS A 226 16.15 -14.76 -12.05
CA LYS A 226 17.06 -15.27 -13.08
C LYS A 226 16.57 -14.92 -14.48
N ALA A 227 15.30 -15.11 -14.79
CA ALA A 227 14.75 -14.73 -16.09
C ALA A 227 14.84 -13.22 -16.36
N ILE A 228 14.70 -12.37 -15.33
CA ILE A 228 14.93 -10.93 -15.47
C ILE A 228 16.42 -10.65 -15.69
N MET A 229 17.32 -11.32 -14.97
CA MET A 229 18.78 -11.13 -15.09
C MET A 229 19.36 -11.68 -16.39
N GLU A 230 18.89 -12.83 -16.89
CA GLU A 230 19.33 -13.40 -18.17
C GLU A 230 19.05 -12.44 -19.31
N VAL A 231 17.87 -11.80 -19.27
CA VAL A 231 17.48 -10.73 -20.19
C VAL A 231 18.33 -9.44 -20.01
N LEU A 232 19.01 -9.28 -18.87
CA LEU A 232 19.95 -8.17 -18.64
C LEU A 232 21.39 -8.48 -19.07
N SER A 233 21.75 -9.76 -19.24
CA SER A 233 23.13 -10.21 -19.48
C SER A 233 23.44 -10.60 -20.92
N ASP A 234 22.44 -10.68 -21.79
CA ASP A 234 22.61 -10.98 -23.22
C ASP A 234 22.98 -9.74 -24.07
N ASP A 235 23.25 -8.59 -23.43
CA ASP A 235 23.88 -7.38 -23.99
C ASP A 235 25.30 -7.19 -23.41
#